data_AF-A0A356LF50-F1
#
_entry.id   AF-A0A356LF50-F1
#
_cell.length_a   1.000
_cell.length_b   1.000
_cell.length_c   1.000
_cell.angle_alpha   90.00
_cell.angle_beta   90.00
_cell.angle_gamma   90.00
#
_symmetry.space_group_name_H-M   'P 1'
#
loop_
_entity.id
_entity.type
_entity.pdbx_description
1 polymer ?
#
loop_
_entity_poly.entity_id
_entity_poly.type
_entity_poly.pdbx_seq_one_letter_code
_entity_poly.pdbx_strand_id
1 'polypeptide(L)' 'MVKLQDSKFKVDVYLTAIFDFDAFNLVYDKWIDPACPPARVCSEARLADSRIKVEIAAIALA' A
#
# COMPACT_ATOMS: atom_id res chain seq x y z
N MET A 1 14.95 2.67 6.43
CA MET A 1 13.78 2.35 5.59
C MET A 1 13.87 0.88 5.25
N VAL A 2 13.10 0.03 5.93
CA VAL A 2 13.16 -1.43 5.74
C VAL A 2 12.73 -1.72 4.31
N LYS A 3 13.65 -2.23 3.47
CA LYS A 3 13.25 -2.83 2.20
C LYS A 3 12.65 -4.17 2.59
N LEU A 4 11.35 -4.35 2.37
CA LEU A 4 10.70 -5.65 2.51
C LEU A 4 11.19 -6.51 1.33
N GLN A 5 12.34 -7.17 1.53
CA GLN A 5 12.96 -8.04 0.53
C GLN A 5 12.44 -9.49 0.61
N ASP A 6 11.54 -9.77 1.55
CA ASP A 6 10.87 -11.06 1.67
C ASP A 6 9.53 -11.06 0.94
N SER A 7 9.49 -11.86 -0.11
CA SER A 7 8.44 -12.11 -1.11
C SER A 7 7.05 -12.52 -0.63
N LYS A 8 6.78 -12.56 0.68
CA LYS A 8 5.56 -13.19 1.24
C LYS A 8 4.84 -12.27 2.21
N PHE A 9 4.32 -11.17 1.68
CA PHE A 9 3.46 -10.29 2.43
C PHE A 9 2.23 -9.88 1.62
N LYS A 10 1.16 -9.56 2.33
CA LYS A 10 -0.06 -8.95 1.81
C LYS A 10 -0.13 -7.52 2.36
N VAL A 11 -0.62 -6.60 1.53
CA VAL A 11 -0.98 -5.26 1.97
C VAL A 11 -2.44 -4.94 1.66
N ASP A 12 -3.10 -4.25 2.59
CA ASP A 12 -4.39 -3.61 2.36
C ASP A 12 -4.16 -2.09 2.39
N VAL A 13 -4.46 -1.43 1.27
CA VAL A 13 -4.29 0.01 1.07
C VAL A 13 -5.65 0.69 1.20
N TYR A 14 -5.69 1.70 2.07
CA TYR A 14 -6.87 2.52 2.30
C TYR A 14 -6.59 3.96 1.90
N LEU A 15 -7.25 4.43 0.83
CA LEU A 15 -7.20 5.83 0.39
C LEU A 15 -8.40 6.58 0.96
N THR A 16 -8.21 7.84 1.39
CA THR A 16 -9.36 8.69 1.76
C THR A 16 -10.19 9.13 0.57
N ALA A 17 -9.60 9.06 -0.63
CA ALA A 17 -10.19 9.46 -1.89
C ALA A 17 -9.65 8.56 -3.00
N ILE A 18 -10.51 7.78 -3.65
CA ILE A 18 -10.09 6.82 -4.67
C ILE A 18 -9.55 7.51 -5.93
N PHE A 19 -9.83 8.79 -6.15
CA PHE A 19 -9.24 9.55 -7.24
C PHE A 19 -7.71 9.76 -7.08
N ASP A 20 -7.18 9.60 -5.87
CA ASP A 20 -5.72 9.64 -5.62
C ASP A 20 -5.02 8.32 -6.04
N PHE A 21 -5.76 7.33 -6.59
CA PHE A 21 -5.25 6.00 -6.94
C PHE A 21 -4.02 6.05 -7.88
N ASP A 22 -4.06 6.87 -8.93
CA ASP A 22 -2.95 6.98 -9.87
C ASP A 22 -1.72 7.62 -9.22
N ALA A 23 -1.92 8.66 -8.41
CA ALA A 23 -0.86 9.32 -7.66
C ALA A 23 -0.21 8.38 -6.63
N PHE A 24 -1.02 7.56 -5.96
CA PHE A 24 -0.53 6.51 -5.07
C PHE A 24 0.31 5.48 -5.81
N ASN A 25 -0.20 4.94 -6.93
CA ASN A 25 0.50 3.91 -7.71
C ASN A 25 1.84 4.41 -8.27
N LEU A 26 1.95 5.68 -8.66
CA LEU A 26 3.22 6.28 -9.12
C LEU A 26 4.37 6.14 -8.09
N VAL A 27 4.04 6.17 -6.80
CA VAL A 27 5.00 6.00 -5.71
C VAL A 27 5.14 4.53 -5.34
N TYR A 28 4.02 3.82 -5.21
CA TYR A 28 3.97 2.42 -4.80
C TYR A 28 4.74 1.51 -5.76
N ASP A 29 4.55 1.68 -7.07
CA ASP A 29 5.17 0.84 -8.10
C ASP A 29 6.69 1.01 -8.16
N LYS A 30 7.21 2.16 -7.72
CA LYS A 30 8.67 2.39 -7.60
C LYS A 30 9.27 1.74 -6.36
N TRP A 31 8.44 1.42 -5.38
CA TRP A 31 8.87 0.86 -4.09
C TRP A 31 8.76 -0.67 -4.06
N ILE A 32 7.80 -1.25 -4.77
CA ILE A 32 7.61 -2.70 -4.88
C ILE A 32 8.63 -3.33 -5.83
N ASP A 33 9.09 -4.53 -5.47
CA ASP A 33 9.85 -5.40 -6.37
C ASP A 33 8.90 -6.01 -7.44
N PRO A 34 9.06 -5.66 -8.72
CA PRO A 34 8.18 -6.18 -9.78
C PRO A 34 8.34 -7.69 -10.00
N ALA A 35 9.46 -8.30 -9.60
CA ALA A 35 9.65 -9.74 -9.68
C ALA A 35 8.86 -10.49 -8.59
N CYS A 36 8.45 -9.79 -7.53
CA CYS A 36 7.71 -10.38 -6.44
C CYS A 36 6.73 -9.40 -5.77
N PRO A 37 5.63 -9.05 -6.45
CA PRO A 37 4.64 -8.14 -5.90
C PRO A 37 3.84 -8.80 -4.76
N PRO A 38 3.49 -8.05 -3.70
CA PRO A 38 2.61 -8.55 -2.65
C PRO A 38 1.18 -8.70 -3.18
N ALA A 39 0.41 -9.58 -2.53
CA ALA A 39 -1.05 -9.54 -2.68
C ALA A 39 -1.56 -8.18 -2.16
N ARG A 40 -2.39 -7.49 -2.94
CA ARG A 40 -2.86 -6.13 -2.63
C ARG A 40 -4.36 -5.96 -2.81
N VAL A 41 -5.01 -5.32 -1.84
CA VAL A 41 -6.30 -4.64 -2.03
C VAL A 41 -6.06 -3.13 -1.94
N CYS A 42 -6.79 -2.35 -2.74
CA CYS A 42 -6.84 -0.90 -2.62
C CYS A 42 -8.30 -0.46 -2.63
N SER A 43 -8.76 0.18 -1.56
CA SER A 43 -10.14 0.65 -1.43
C SER A 43 -10.21 2.04 -0.83
N GLU A 44 -11.33 2.72 -1.03
CA GLU A 44 -11.62 3.98 -0.35
C GLU A 44 -12.11 3.70 1.09
N ALA A 45 -11.63 4.47 2.07
CA ALA A 45 -12.07 4.38 3.45
C ALA A 45 -11.86 5.69 4.22
N ARG A 46 -12.62 5.89 5.32
CA ARG A 46 -12.37 6.96 6.29
C ARG A 46 -11.26 6.52 7.25
N LEU A 47 -10.28 7.39 7.46
CA LEU A 47 -9.11 7.12 8.34
C LEU A 47 -9.24 7.87 9.67
N ALA A 48 -8.34 7.55 10.62
CA ALA A 48 -8.36 8.09 11.98
C ALA A 48 -8.11 9.61 12.08
N ASP A 49 -7.37 10.18 11.13
CA ASP A 49 -7.08 11.62 11.02
C ASP A 49 -7.35 12.10 9.60
N SER A 50 -8.08 13.20 9.45
CA SER A 50 -8.49 13.76 8.15
C SER A 50 -7.32 14.27 7.29
N ARG A 51 -6.13 14.43 7.86
CA ARG A 51 -4.92 14.85 7.16
C ARG A 51 -4.20 13.67 6.50
N ILE A 52 -4.47 12.44 6.93
CA ILE A 52 -3.86 11.24 6.34
C ILE A 52 -4.54 10.98 4.99
N LYS A 53 -3.74 10.80 3.93
CA LYS A 53 -4.23 10.51 2.57
C LYS A 53 -4.28 9.02 2.24
N VAL A 54 -3.40 8.26 2.86
CA VAL A 54 -3.28 6.82 2.67
C VAL A 54 -2.85 6.15 3.97
N GLU A 55 -3.44 5.00 4.26
CA GLU A 55 -2.99 4.06 5.28
C GLU A 55 -2.72 2.70 4.63
N ILE A 56 -1.67 2.00 5.07
CA ILE A 56 -1.30 0.68 4.56
C ILE A 56 -1.13 -0.27 5.74
N ALA A 57 -1.99 -1.28 5.81
CA ALA A 57 -1.83 -2.41 6.72
C ALA A 57 -1.09 -3.54 6.02
N ALA A 58 -0.12 -4.16 6.70
CA ALA A 58 0.68 -5.24 6.12
C ALA A 58 0.70 -6.47 7.04
N ILE A 59 0.65 -7.65 6.42
CA ILE A 59 0.88 -8.94 7.07
C ILE A 59 2.00 -9.63 6.30
N ALA A 60 3.02 -10.10 7.01
CA ALA A 60 4.13 -10.85 6.44
C ALA A 60 4.26 -12.22 7.10
N LEU A 61 4.82 -13.18 6.38
CA LEU A 61 5.33 -14.41 6.99
C LEU A 61 6.56 -14.06 7.84
N ALA A 62 6.65 -14.67 9.02
CA ALA A 62 7.81 -14.54 9.92
C ALA A 62 9.02 -15.34 9.42
#